data_AF-A0A7W6JZH0-F1
#
_entry.id   AF-A0A7W6JZH0-F1
#
_cell.length_a   1.000
_cell.length_b   1.000
_cell.length_c   1.000
_cell.angle_alpha   90.00
_cell.angle_beta   90.00
_cell.angle_gamma   90.00
#
_symmetry.space_group_name_H-M   'P 1'
#
loop_
_entity.id
_entity.type
_entity.pdbx_description
1 polymer ?
#
loop_
_entity_poly.entity_id
_entity_poly.type
_entity_poly.pdbx_seq_one_letter_code
_entity_poly.pdbx_strand_id
1 'polypeptide(L)' 'MATTEILTLQMRIAEAEMAKHQIAMGKQLVVLSYSAEGTNTQQWSQASLPALERHIADMKAQLARFTGVGVRGPIYIA' A
#
# COMPACT_ATOMS: atom_id res chain seq x y z
N MET A 1 -0.72 14.05 16.53
CA MET A 1 0.23 13.26 15.72
C MET A 1 -0.42 12.09 14.96
N ALA A 2 -1.41 11.37 15.51
CA ALA A 2 -2.06 10.26 14.80
C ALA A 2 -2.74 10.62 13.45
N THR A 3 -3.31 11.82 13.31
CA THR A 3 -4.01 12.24 12.09
C THR A 3 -3.08 12.37 10.87
N THR A 4 -1.87 12.89 11.08
CA THR A 4 -0.88 13.04 9.99
C THR A 4 -0.42 11.68 9.48
N GLU A 5 -0.15 10.74 10.39
CA GLU A 5 0.23 9.37 10.04
C GLU A 5 -0.88 8.65 9.25
N ILE A 6 -2.14 8.81 9.66
CA ILE A 6 -3.31 8.25 8.94
C ILE A 6 -3.39 8.81 7.51
N LEU A 7 -3.24 10.13 7.34
CA LEU A 7 -3.28 10.77 6.03
C LEU A 7 -2.10 10.33 5.14
N THR A 8 -0.90 10.24 5.70
CA THR A 8 0.27 9.72 4.99
C THR A 8 0.05 8.27 4.53
N LEU A 9 -0.51 7.43 5.39
CA LEU A 9 -0.80 6.04 5.06
C LEU A 9 -1.87 5.91 3.97
N GLN A 10 -2.93 6.75 4.02
CA GLN A 10 -3.96 6.80 2.98
C GLN A 10 -3.39 7.23 1.62
N MET A 11 -2.54 8.25 1.58
CA MET A 11 -1.86 8.66 0.35
C MET A 11 -1.02 7.52 -0.23
N ARG A 12 -0.22 6.85 0.60
CA ARG A 12 0.61 5.71 0.17
C ARG A 12 -0.21 4.56 -0.39
N ILE A 13 -1.37 4.27 0.20
CA ILE A 13 -2.31 3.26 -0.32
C ILE A 13 -2.81 3.67 -1.70
N ALA A 14 -3.23 4.93 -1.88
CA ALA A 14 -3.71 5.41 -3.17
C ALA A 14 -2.62 5.36 -4.26
N GLU A 15 -1.39 5.74 -3.93
CA GLU A 15 -0.24 5.64 -4.84
C GLU A 15 0.06 4.18 -5.25
N ALA A 16 0.00 3.25 -4.30
CA ALA A 16 0.21 1.83 -4.56
C ALA A 16 -0.93 1.23 -5.42
N GLU A 17 -2.19 1.63 -5.20
CA GLU A 17 -3.32 1.22 -6.02
C GLU A 17 -3.22 1.78 -7.45
N MET A 18 -2.77 3.03 -7.61
CA MET A 18 -2.48 3.60 -8.92
C MET A 18 -1.36 2.85 -9.63
N ALA A 19 -0.29 2.48 -8.92
CA ALA A 19 0.78 1.67 -9.48
C ALA A 19 0.28 0.30 -9.94
N LYS A 20 -0.57 -0.36 -9.14
CA LYS A 20 -1.22 -1.63 -9.52
C LYS A 20 -2.02 -1.46 -10.82
N HIS A 21 -2.85 -0.41 -10.89
CA HIS A 21 -3.68 -0.14 -12.06
C HIS A 21 -2.82 0.15 -13.31
N GLN A 22 -1.75 0.92 -13.16
CA GLN A 22 -0.79 1.19 -14.24
C GLN A 22 -0.14 -0.10 -14.76
N ILE A 23 0.30 -0.99 -13.87
CA ILE A 23 0.88 -2.28 -14.24
C ILE A 23 -0.17 -3.15 -14.96
N ALA A 24 -1.42 -3.14 -14.48
CA ALA A 24 -2.53 -3.84 -15.12
C ALA A 24 -2.85 -3.28 -16.52
N MET A 25 -2.67 -1.97 -16.73
CA MET A 25 -2.79 -1.31 -18.04
C MET A 25 -1.60 -1.60 -18.98
N GLY A 26 -0.62 -2.39 -18.55
CA GLY A 26 0.51 -2.79 -19.38
C GLY A 26 1.80 -2.01 -19.15
N LYS A 27 1.89 -1.15 -18.11
CA LYS A 27 3.20 -0.61 -17.71
C LYS A 27 4.11 -1.71 -17.19
N GLN A 28 5.33 -1.74 -17.69
CA GLN A 28 6.34 -2.73 -17.29
C GLN A 28 6.97 -2.42 -15.92
N LEU A 29 7.10 -1.13 -15.59
CA LEU A 29 7.74 -0.66 -14.35
C LEU A 29 7.05 0.61 -13.85
N VAL A 30 6.76 0.65 -12.55
CA VAL A 30 6.30 1.83 -11.81
C VAL A 30 7.23 2.04 -10.64
N VAL A 31 7.76 3.26 -10.51
CA VAL A 31 8.64 3.65 -9.40
C VAL A 31 7.84 4.58 -8.49
N LEU A 32 7.72 4.20 -7.22
CA LEU A 32 7.10 5.00 -6.17
C LEU A 32 8.18 5.53 -5.23
N SER A 33 8.07 6.80 -4.83
CA SER A 33 9.02 7.46 -3.93
C SER A 33 8.30 7.84 -2.64
N TYR A 34 8.65 7.20 -1.52
CA TYR A 34 7.93 7.35 -0.24
C TYR A 34 8.49 8.44 0.69
N SER A 35 9.60 9.07 0.29
CA SER A 35 10.25 10.17 1.01
C SER A 35 10.32 11.41 0.12
N ALA A 36 10.08 12.58 0.70
CA ALA A 36 10.26 13.87 0.03
C ALA A 36 11.70 14.05 -0.52
N GLU A 37 12.67 13.40 0.10
CA GLU A 37 14.09 13.42 -0.30
C GLU A 37 14.47 12.32 -1.32
N GLY A 38 13.49 11.54 -1.82
CA GLY A 38 13.73 10.52 -2.84
C GLY A 38 14.59 9.31 -2.42
N THR A 39 14.98 9.21 -1.15
CA THR A 39 15.87 8.16 -0.62
C THR A 39 15.21 6.78 -0.57
N ASN A 40 13.89 6.73 -0.40
CA ASN A 40 13.12 5.47 -0.41
C ASN A 40 12.29 5.36 -1.69
N THR A 41 12.92 4.86 -2.76
CA THR A 41 12.22 4.48 -3.99
C THR A 41 11.95 2.98 -4.01
N GLN A 42 10.74 2.61 -4.39
CA GLN A 42 10.33 1.22 -4.54
C GLN A 42 9.80 1.01 -5.94
N GLN A 43 10.35 -0.01 -6.60
CA GLN A 43 10.02 -0.32 -7.98
C GLN A 43 9.08 -1.52 -8.02
N TRP A 44 8.04 -1.39 -8.83
CA TRP A 44 7.01 -2.40 -9.02
C TRP A 44 6.87 -2.73 -10.50
N SER A 45 6.94 -4.02 -10.82
CA SER A 45 6.70 -4.59 -12.14
C SER A 45 5.60 -5.64 -12.10
N GLN A 46 5.17 -6.13 -13.27
CA GLN A 46 4.27 -7.27 -13.42
C GLN A 46 4.65 -8.48 -12.54
N ALA A 47 5.95 -8.82 -12.49
CA ALA A 47 6.44 -9.95 -11.69
C ALA A 47 6.26 -9.75 -10.18
N SER A 48 6.31 -8.50 -9.72
CA SER A 48 6.13 -8.13 -8.31
C SER A 48 4.68 -7.81 -7.94
N LEU A 49 3.73 -7.93 -8.88
CA LEU A 49 2.32 -7.60 -8.64
C LEU A 49 1.71 -8.34 -7.43
N PRO A 50 1.97 -9.65 -7.19
CA PRO A 50 1.48 -10.32 -5.99
C PRO A 50 2.07 -9.74 -4.68
N ALA A 51 3.32 -9.26 -4.72
CA ALA A 51 3.95 -8.60 -3.58
C ALA A 51 3.36 -7.21 -3.34
N LEU A 52 3.07 -6.46 -4.41
CA LEU A 52 2.38 -5.16 -4.34
C LEU A 52 0.99 -5.30 -3.71
N GLU A 53 0.22 -6.31 -4.09
CA GLU A 53 -1.11 -6.56 -3.52
C GLU A 53 -1.06 -6.87 -2.02
N ARG A 54 -0.11 -7.72 -1.59
CA ARG A 54 0.12 -7.99 -0.16
C ARG A 54 0.51 -6.72 0.59
N HIS A 55 1.35 -5.89 -0.01
CA HIS A 55 1.77 -4.62 0.61
C HIS A 55 0.58 -3.66 0.78
N ILE A 56 -0.30 -3.55 -0.22
CA ILE A 56 -1.54 -2.76 -0.11
C ILE A 56 -2.44 -3.32 0.99
N ALA A 57 -2.61 -4.64 1.06
CA ALA A 57 -3.43 -5.28 2.08
C ALA A 57 -2.89 -5.02 3.50
N ASP A 58 -1.58 -5.10 3.70
CA ASP A 58 -0.94 -4.81 4.98
C ASP A 58 -1.11 -3.33 5.37
N MET A 59 -0.89 -2.39 4.45
CA MET A 59 -1.13 -0.97 4.71
C MET A 59 -2.61 -0.69 5.05
N LYS A 60 -3.57 -1.33 4.38
CA LYS A 60 -4.99 -1.23 4.72
C LYS A 60 -5.31 -1.80 6.11
N ALA A 61 -4.68 -2.91 6.48
CA ALA A 61 -4.82 -3.48 7.82
C ALA A 61 -4.22 -2.56 8.89
N GLN A 62 -3.07 -1.94 8.62
CA GLN A 62 -2.48 -0.92 9.49
C GLN A 62 -3.41 0.30 9.61
N LEU A 63 -4.00 0.78 8.51
CA LEU A 63 -4.98 1.87 8.52
C LEU A 63 -6.16 1.55 9.44
N ALA A 64 -6.71 0.34 9.31
CA ALA A 64 -7.84 -0.13 10.12
C ALA A 64 -7.51 -0.19 11.62
N ARG A 65 -6.26 -0.55 11.96
CA ARG A 65 -5.76 -0.50 13.34
C ARG A 65 -5.67 0.94 13.86
N PHE A 66 -5.19 1.88 13.04
CA PHE A 66 -5.06 3.29 13.42
C PHE A 66 -6.40 4.01 13.54
N THR A 67 -7.37 3.69 12.69
CA THR A 67 -8.70 4.33 12.71
C THR A 67 -9.64 3.72 13.76
N GLY A 68 -9.22 2.66 14.46
CA GLY A 68 -10.05 1.95 15.45
C GLY A 68 -11.22 1.19 14.82
N VAL A 69 -11.34 1.18 13.49
CA VAL A 69 -12.27 0.34 12.74
C VAL A 69 -11.63 -1.03 12.61
N GLY A 70 -11.48 -1.72 13.75
CA GLY A 70 -11.07 -3.11 13.79
C GLY A 70 -12.12 -3.95 13.05
N VAL A 71 -11.88 -4.22 11.77
CA VAL A 71 -12.61 -5.27 11.07
C VAL A 71 -12.23 -6.56 11.77
N ARG A 72 -13.14 -7.04 12.62
CA ARG A 72 -13.13 -8.41 13.15
C ARG A 72 -13.29 -9.36 11.96
N GLY A 73 -12.20 -9.61 11.24
CA GLY A 73 -12.12 -10.73 10.31
C GLY A 73 -12.15 -12.04 11.10
N PRO A 74 -12.80 -13.10 10.60
CA PRO A 74 -12.83 -14.39 11.30
C PRO A 74 -11.39 -14.92 11.43
N ILE A 75 -11.02 -15.26 12.67
CA ILE A 75 -9.78 -15.97 12.98
C ILE A 75 -9.98 -17.41 12.49
N TYR A 76 -9.30 -17.79 11.42
CA TYR A 76 -9.10 -19.20 11.09
C TYR A 76 -7.97 -19.73 11.98
N ILE A 77 -8.36 -20.40 13.06
CA ILE A 77 -7.50 -21.32 13.81
C ILE A 77 -7.48 -22.65 13.04
N ALA A 78 -6.28 -23.03 12.60
CA ALA A 78 -5.98 -24.36 12.04
C ALA A 78 -5.68 -25.34 13.17
#